data_AF-A0A380U9A1-F1
#
_entry.id   AF-A0A380U9A1-F1
#
_cell.length_a   1.000
_cell.length_b   1.000
_cell.length_c   1.000
_cell.angle_alpha   90.00
_cell.angle_beta   90.00
_cell.angle_gamma   90.00
#
_symmetry.space_group_name_H-M   'P 1'
#
loop_
_entity.id
_entity.type
_entity.pdbx_description
1 polymer ?
#
loop_
_entity_poly.entity_id
_entity_poly.type
_entity_poly.pdbx_seq_one_letter_code
_entity_poly.pdbx_strand_id
1 'polypeptide(L)'
;MTTRIQWVDFPKPQYKNSDLNQQNRAAIIRVYADETGDVTKATVQETTGLKALDEKLVNAVLQAKVKPFMEDDTALAVIGYQVFNLNLTPDDAEACNYSFDSKNWRAQQQQQKVPFQYQVQPKLALDSTQLNDHDRQIKFSFKADKHGNIKKPKIIKGSGIYELDQQVLQAVANSKVSVKRTASRLWLYKKSKFKDAIEFDLNACR
;
A
#
# COMPACT_ATOMS: atom_id res chain seq x y z
N MET A 1 -0.46 39.33 -16.43
CA MET A 1 0.48 38.26 -16.80
C MET A 1 0.05 36.99 -16.09
N THR A 2 0.04 35.84 -16.79
CA THR A 2 -0.36 34.54 -16.24
C THR A 2 0.89 33.82 -15.76
N THR A 3 1.21 33.92 -14.48
CA THR A 3 2.43 33.32 -13.93
C THR A 3 2.14 31.90 -13.45
N ARG A 4 2.99 30.94 -13.84
CA ARG A 4 2.94 29.58 -13.31
C ARG A 4 3.28 29.65 -11.81
N ILE A 5 2.34 29.23 -10.98
CA ILE A 5 2.53 29.24 -9.52
C ILE A 5 3.65 28.27 -9.16
N GLN A 6 4.61 28.77 -8.38
CA GLN A 6 5.60 27.93 -7.71
C GLN A 6 5.15 27.74 -6.26
N TRP A 7 5.07 26.49 -5.81
CA TRP A 7 4.59 26.16 -4.47
C TRP A 7 5.77 25.95 -3.52
N VAL A 8 5.66 26.49 -2.31
CA VAL A 8 6.47 26.10 -1.14
C VAL A 8 5.83 24.88 -0.49
N ASP A 9 4.51 24.95 -0.26
CA ASP A 9 3.69 23.80 0.12
C ASP A 9 2.57 23.62 -0.89
N PHE A 10 2.49 22.42 -1.46
CA PHE A 10 1.56 22.12 -2.53
C PHE A 10 0.18 21.73 -1.95
N PRO A 11 -0.93 22.23 -2.51
CA PRO A 11 -2.27 21.87 -2.03
C PRO A 11 -2.54 20.37 -2.16
N LYS A 12 -2.91 19.71 -1.06
CA LYS A 12 -3.19 18.27 -0.99
C LYS A 12 -4.66 18.00 -0.66
N PRO A 13 -5.59 18.23 -1.61
CA PRO A 13 -7.01 17.98 -1.38
C PRO A 13 -7.25 16.50 -1.10
N GLN A 14 -7.96 16.22 0.01
CA GLN A 14 -8.35 14.87 0.39
C GLN A 14 -9.74 14.56 -0.18
N TYR A 15 -9.83 13.53 -1.02
CA TYR A 15 -11.09 13.07 -1.62
C TYR A 15 -11.10 11.55 -1.75
N LYS A 16 -12.30 10.97 -1.84
CA LYS A 16 -12.54 9.54 -2.10
C LYS A 16 -13.21 9.35 -3.45
N ASN A 17 -13.25 8.12 -3.96
CA ASN A 17 -14.02 7.78 -5.17
C ASN A 17 -15.50 8.15 -5.08
N SER A 18 -16.11 7.99 -3.91
CA SER A 18 -17.49 8.40 -3.65
C SER A 18 -17.69 9.91 -3.86
N ASP A 19 -16.68 10.73 -3.54
CA ASP A 19 -16.73 12.18 -3.77
C ASP A 19 -16.64 12.54 -5.26
N LEU A 20 -16.17 11.61 -6.10
CA LEU A 20 -16.04 11.79 -7.55
C LEU A 20 -17.30 11.33 -8.32
N ASN A 21 -18.31 10.75 -7.65
CA ASN A 21 -19.41 10.03 -8.28
C ASN A 21 -18.90 9.00 -9.32
N GLN A 22 -17.85 8.26 -8.98
CA GLN A 22 -17.27 7.19 -9.81
C GLN A 22 -16.83 7.65 -11.22
N GLN A 23 -16.41 8.90 -11.37
CA GLN A 23 -15.88 9.44 -12.63
C GLN A 23 -14.64 10.28 -12.39
N ASN A 24 -13.66 10.20 -13.29
CA ASN A 24 -12.53 11.13 -13.26
C ASN A 24 -13.05 12.57 -13.49
N ARG A 25 -12.50 13.53 -12.75
CA ARG A 25 -12.90 14.94 -12.81
C ARG A 25 -11.68 15.84 -12.90
N ALA A 26 -11.87 17.03 -13.41
CA ALA A 26 -10.85 18.06 -13.40
C ALA A 26 -11.46 19.40 -12.98
N ALA A 27 -10.64 20.26 -12.40
CA ALA A 27 -11.01 21.63 -12.07
C ALA A 27 -9.80 22.56 -12.16
N ILE A 28 -10.09 23.83 -12.42
CA ILE A 28 -9.08 24.89 -12.43
C ILE A 28 -9.42 25.87 -11.33
N ILE A 29 -8.48 26.06 -10.40
CA ILE A 29 -8.59 27.01 -9.31
C ILE A 29 -7.68 28.20 -9.58
N ARG A 30 -8.25 29.42 -9.54
CA ARG A 30 -7.49 30.66 -9.53
C ARG A 30 -7.06 30.99 -8.11
N VAL A 31 -5.78 31.29 -7.95
CA VAL A 31 -5.12 31.48 -6.65
C VAL A 31 -4.58 32.90 -6.57
N TYR A 32 -4.74 33.52 -5.41
CA TYR A 32 -4.19 34.82 -5.05
C TYR A 32 -3.35 34.63 -3.79
N ALA A 33 -2.06 34.95 -3.86
CA ALA A 33 -1.16 34.93 -2.73
C ALA A 33 -0.56 36.33 -2.50
N ASP A 34 -0.36 36.68 -1.24
CA ASP A 34 0.27 37.95 -0.86
C ASP A 34 1.81 37.90 -1.01
N GLU A 35 2.48 39.00 -0.64
CA GLU A 35 3.93 39.14 -0.74
C GLU A 35 4.70 38.15 0.16
N THR A 36 4.04 37.56 1.17
CA THR A 36 4.63 36.54 2.06
C THR A 36 4.47 35.12 1.52
N GLY A 37 3.66 34.97 0.47
CA GLY A 37 3.35 33.70 -0.17
C GLY A 37 2.12 32.99 0.43
N ASP A 38 1.43 33.61 1.37
CA ASP A 38 0.21 33.04 1.95
C ASP A 38 -0.97 33.24 0.99
N VAL A 39 -1.77 32.19 0.79
CA VAL A 39 -2.91 32.23 -0.13
C VAL A 39 -4.09 32.93 0.53
N THR A 40 -4.36 34.16 0.11
CA THR A 40 -5.42 35.01 0.67
C THR A 40 -6.78 34.77 0.02
N LYS A 41 -6.80 34.24 -1.21
CA LYS A 41 -8.05 33.93 -1.93
C LYS A 41 -7.86 32.79 -2.93
N ALA A 42 -8.86 31.94 -3.04
CA ALA A 42 -8.95 30.91 -4.05
C ALA A 42 -10.37 30.87 -4.63
N THR A 43 -10.49 30.76 -5.95
CA THR A 43 -11.80 30.74 -6.64
C THR A 43 -11.80 29.71 -7.75
N VAL A 44 -12.89 28.95 -7.86
CA VAL A 44 -13.11 28.01 -8.98
C VAL A 44 -13.27 28.80 -10.28
N GLN A 45 -12.55 28.39 -11.32
CA GLN A 45 -12.68 28.91 -12.69
C GLN A 45 -13.31 27.87 -13.59
N GLU A 46 -12.87 26.62 -13.46
CA GLU A 46 -13.53 25.47 -14.06
C GLU A 46 -13.88 24.49 -12.95
N THR A 47 -15.15 24.07 -12.93
CA THR A 47 -15.73 23.21 -11.88
C THR A 47 -15.50 21.74 -12.18
N THR A 48 -15.37 20.93 -11.14
CA THR A 48 -15.46 19.47 -11.25
C THR A 48 -16.87 18.98 -11.62
N GLY A 49 -17.87 19.86 -11.58
CA GLY A 49 -19.29 19.54 -11.66
C GLY A 49 -19.91 19.13 -10.32
N LEU A 50 -19.12 19.07 -9.24
CA LEU A 50 -19.58 18.74 -7.89
C LEU A 50 -19.16 19.82 -6.90
N LYS A 51 -20.14 20.56 -6.36
CA LYS A 51 -19.89 21.69 -5.46
C LYS A 51 -19.05 21.30 -4.24
N ALA A 52 -19.36 20.18 -3.60
CA ALA A 52 -18.63 19.72 -2.42
C ALA A 52 -17.15 19.40 -2.73
N LEU A 53 -16.87 18.91 -3.93
CA LEU A 53 -15.51 18.59 -4.36
C LEU A 53 -14.74 19.88 -4.67
N ASP A 54 -15.38 20.83 -5.35
CA ASP A 54 -14.81 22.16 -5.61
C ASP A 54 -14.45 22.89 -4.29
N GLU A 55 -15.31 22.82 -3.28
CA GLU A 55 -15.04 23.39 -1.95
C GLU A 55 -13.83 22.74 -1.28
N LYS A 56 -13.66 21.42 -1.40
CA LYS A 56 -12.45 20.72 -0.90
C LYS A 56 -11.18 21.21 -1.60
N LEU A 57 -11.23 21.43 -2.93
CA LEU A 57 -10.10 21.96 -3.69
C LEU A 57 -9.75 23.39 -3.24
N VAL A 58 -10.76 24.25 -3.13
CA VAL A 58 -10.58 25.64 -2.65
C VAL A 58 -9.97 25.66 -1.26
N ASN A 59 -10.47 24.85 -0.33
CA ASN A 59 -9.94 24.76 1.02
C ASN A 59 -8.49 24.26 1.03
N ALA A 60 -8.14 23.24 0.24
CA ALA A 60 -6.77 22.75 0.15
C ALA A 60 -5.80 23.81 -0.41
N VAL A 61 -6.27 24.62 -1.35
CA VAL A 61 -5.50 25.74 -1.92
C VAL A 61 -5.31 26.87 -0.91
N LEU A 62 -6.33 27.21 -0.11
CA LEU A 62 -6.22 28.23 0.93
C LEU A 62 -5.24 27.85 2.05
N GLN A 63 -5.00 26.56 2.28
CA GLN A 63 -4.03 26.06 3.27
C GLN A 63 -2.61 25.87 2.69
N ALA A 64 -2.44 26.09 1.38
CA ALA A 64 -1.15 25.93 0.71
C ALA A 64 -0.32 27.22 0.78
N LYS A 65 0.97 27.13 0.41
CA LYS A 65 1.89 28.28 0.42
C LYS A 65 2.60 28.43 -0.91
N VAL A 66 2.54 29.62 -1.49
CA VAL A 66 3.18 29.99 -2.76
C VAL A 66 4.58 30.54 -2.48
N LYS A 67 5.52 30.31 -3.40
CA LYS A 67 6.82 30.98 -3.37
C LYS A 67 6.63 32.42 -3.88
N PRO A 68 6.92 33.45 -3.05
CA PRO A 68 6.79 34.84 -3.49
C PRO A 68 7.59 35.12 -4.76
N PHE A 69 7.06 35.97 -5.62
CA PHE A 69 7.79 36.49 -6.77
C PHE A 69 8.62 37.68 -6.33
N MET A 70 9.92 37.68 -6.65
CA MET A 70 10.85 38.75 -6.30
C MET A 70 11.16 39.59 -7.54
N GLU A 71 10.96 40.90 -7.46
CA GLU A 71 11.38 41.88 -8.46
C GLU A 71 12.17 42.98 -7.74
N ASP A 72 13.42 43.21 -8.16
CA ASP A 72 14.34 44.17 -7.52
C ASP A 72 14.37 44.07 -5.97
N ASP A 73 14.55 42.85 -5.45
CA ASP A 73 14.54 42.50 -4.01
C ASP A 73 13.23 42.83 -3.26
N THR A 74 12.16 43.16 -3.96
CA THR A 74 10.83 43.37 -3.41
C THR A 74 9.93 42.17 -3.71
N ALA A 75 9.28 41.62 -2.68
CA ALA A 75 8.31 40.55 -2.85
C ALA A 75 6.97 41.12 -3.35
N LEU A 76 6.39 40.48 -4.38
CA LEU A 76 5.13 40.88 -5.00
C LEU A 76 4.07 39.80 -4.84
N ALA A 77 2.81 40.24 -4.72
CA ALA A 77 1.65 39.36 -4.73
C ALA A 77 1.56 38.56 -6.05
N VAL A 78 1.16 37.29 -5.94
CA VAL A 78 1.12 36.36 -7.07
C VAL A 78 -0.32 35.97 -7.39
N ILE A 79 -0.67 36.04 -8.67
CA ILE A 79 -1.94 35.52 -9.20
C ILE A 79 -1.64 34.46 -10.25
N GLY A 80 -2.26 33.28 -10.09
CA GLY A 80 -2.09 32.19 -11.05
C GLY A 80 -3.22 31.19 -11.02
N TYR A 81 -3.01 30.09 -11.75
CA TYR A 81 -3.99 29.02 -11.91
C TYR A 81 -3.37 27.67 -11.57
N GLN A 82 -4.11 26.84 -10.85
CA GLN A 82 -3.75 25.47 -10.53
C GLN A 82 -4.80 24.53 -11.13
N VAL A 83 -4.35 23.61 -11.97
CA VAL A 83 -5.18 22.54 -12.54
C VAL A 83 -5.11 21.34 -11.60
N PHE A 84 -6.27 20.79 -11.23
CA PHE A 84 -6.39 19.55 -10.48
C PHE A 84 -7.01 18.49 -11.39
N ASN A 85 -6.32 17.36 -11.53
CA ASN A 85 -6.87 16.15 -12.15
C ASN A 85 -7.15 15.15 -11.04
N LEU A 86 -8.43 14.87 -10.82
CA LEU A 86 -8.92 13.98 -9.78
C LEU A 86 -9.31 12.67 -10.43
N ASN A 87 -8.42 11.68 -10.29
CA ASN A 87 -8.65 10.35 -10.83
C ASN A 87 -9.29 9.49 -9.75
N LEU A 88 -10.15 8.57 -10.19
CA LEU A 88 -10.57 7.45 -9.37
C LEU A 88 -9.32 6.69 -8.96
N THR A 89 -9.14 6.55 -7.65
CA THR A 89 -8.20 5.60 -7.10
C THR A 89 -8.90 4.24 -7.03
N PRO A 90 -8.21 3.11 -6.88
CA PRO A 90 -8.87 1.84 -6.59
C PRO A 90 -9.51 1.77 -5.18
N ASP A 91 -10.08 2.84 -4.63
CA ASP A 91 -10.55 2.91 -3.24
C ASP A 91 -12.07 2.70 -3.07
N ASP A 92 -12.57 1.54 -3.48
CA ASP A 92 -13.87 0.98 -3.03
C ASP A 92 -13.87 -0.56 -2.94
N ALA A 93 -12.75 -1.26 -3.16
CA ALA A 93 -12.62 -2.63 -2.66
C ALA A 93 -12.30 -2.52 -1.17
N GLU A 94 -13.18 -2.98 -0.28
CA GLU A 94 -12.85 -3.19 1.13
C GLU A 94 -11.43 -3.78 1.20
N ALA A 95 -10.53 -3.15 1.97
CA ALA A 95 -9.15 -3.59 2.07
C ALA A 95 -9.12 -5.10 2.32
N CYS A 96 -8.71 -5.85 1.31
CA CYS A 96 -8.86 -7.28 1.33
C CYS A 96 -7.87 -7.85 2.32
N ASN A 97 -8.35 -8.38 3.44
CA ASN A 97 -7.47 -9.02 4.39
C ASN A 97 -7.02 -10.38 3.83
N TYR A 98 -5.71 -10.53 3.62
CA TYR A 98 -5.10 -11.78 3.22
C TYR A 98 -4.74 -12.61 4.44
N SER A 99 -5.22 -13.85 4.44
CA SER A 99 -4.83 -14.86 5.41
C SER A 99 -3.55 -15.59 4.95
N PHE A 100 -2.89 -16.32 5.86
CA PHE A 100 -1.73 -17.12 5.47
C PHE A 100 -2.18 -18.38 4.71
N ASP A 101 -2.35 -18.25 3.40
CA ASP A 101 -2.82 -19.32 2.52
C ASP A 101 -1.72 -19.82 1.58
N SER A 102 -0.61 -20.28 2.17
CA SER A 102 0.48 -20.87 1.41
C SER A 102 0.04 -22.12 0.66
N LYS A 103 0.77 -22.46 -0.41
CA LYS A 103 0.54 -23.68 -1.21
C LYS A 103 0.54 -24.94 -0.34
N ASN A 104 1.49 -25.04 0.61
CA ASN A 104 1.53 -26.18 1.52
C ASN A 104 0.34 -26.19 2.50
N TRP A 105 -0.06 -25.02 3.03
CA TRP A 105 -1.21 -24.92 3.94
C TRP A 105 -2.52 -25.32 3.26
N ARG A 106 -2.79 -24.80 2.05
CA ARG A 106 -3.98 -25.15 1.27
C ARG A 106 -4.04 -26.64 0.94
N ALA A 107 -2.92 -27.22 0.51
CA ALA A 107 -2.84 -28.66 0.24
C ALA A 107 -3.06 -29.49 1.50
N GLN A 108 -2.56 -29.04 2.66
CA GLN A 108 -2.80 -29.68 3.95
C GLN A 108 -4.29 -29.67 4.32
N GLN A 109 -4.99 -28.55 4.12
CA GLN A 109 -6.44 -28.44 4.39
C GLN A 109 -7.26 -29.36 3.49
N GLN A 110 -6.83 -29.55 2.25
CA GLN A 110 -7.44 -30.47 1.28
C GLN A 110 -7.06 -31.95 1.51
N GLN A 111 -6.47 -32.29 2.66
CA GLN A 111 -6.02 -33.64 3.02
C GLN A 111 -5.03 -34.27 2.02
N GLN A 112 -4.34 -33.45 1.23
CA GLN A 112 -3.34 -33.92 0.28
C GLN A 112 -2.04 -34.28 0.99
N LYS A 113 -1.23 -35.13 0.35
CA LYS A 113 0.08 -35.49 0.85
C LYS A 113 1.03 -34.29 0.74
N VAL A 114 1.34 -33.68 1.88
CA VAL A 114 2.24 -32.53 1.98
C VAL A 114 3.64 -32.92 2.51
N PRO A 115 4.70 -32.19 2.10
CA PRO A 115 6.07 -32.43 2.59
C PRO A 115 6.23 -32.18 4.10
N PHE A 116 5.41 -31.31 4.68
CA PHE A 116 5.32 -31.04 6.11
C PHE A 116 3.93 -30.47 6.44
N GLN A 117 3.57 -30.45 7.71
CA GLN A 117 2.28 -29.90 8.16
C GLN A 117 2.51 -28.77 9.15
N TYR A 118 1.83 -27.63 8.96
CA TYR A 118 1.72 -26.61 9.99
C TYR A 118 0.76 -27.10 11.08
N GLN A 119 1.07 -26.83 12.35
CA GLN A 119 0.19 -27.21 13.46
C GLN A 119 -1.09 -26.35 13.48
N VAL A 120 -0.93 -25.06 13.18
CA VAL A 120 -1.99 -24.06 13.08
C VAL A 120 -1.65 -23.10 11.94
N GLN A 121 -2.65 -22.39 11.42
CA GLN A 121 -2.41 -21.36 10.40
C GLN A 121 -1.48 -20.27 10.98
N PRO A 122 -0.36 -19.95 10.32
CA PRO A 122 0.45 -18.81 10.71
C PRO A 122 -0.36 -17.51 10.68
N LYS A 123 -0.13 -16.63 11.65
CA LYS A 123 -0.83 -15.35 11.72
C LYS A 123 -0.17 -14.36 10.77
N LEU A 124 -0.93 -13.88 9.79
CA LEU A 124 -0.52 -12.83 8.85
C LEU A 124 -1.55 -11.70 8.93
N ALA A 125 -1.07 -10.48 9.07
CA ALA A 125 -1.89 -9.27 9.00
C ALA A 125 -1.41 -8.52 7.77
N LEU A 126 -2.14 -8.67 6.66
CA LEU A 126 -1.82 -8.09 5.37
C LEU A 126 -3.12 -7.71 4.67
N ASP A 127 -3.16 -6.54 4.04
CA ASP A 127 -4.27 -6.11 3.20
C ASP A 127 -3.85 -5.79 1.75
N SER A 128 -4.83 -5.62 0.85
CA SER A 128 -4.61 -5.31 -0.57
C SER A 128 -3.86 -4.01 -0.84
N THR A 129 -3.94 -3.02 0.05
CA THR A 129 -3.22 -1.75 -0.12
C THR A 129 -1.71 -1.96 -0.02
N GLN A 130 -1.27 -3.00 0.69
CA GLN A 130 0.14 -3.34 0.88
C GLN A 130 0.74 -4.13 -0.30
N LEU A 131 -0.04 -4.39 -1.36
CA LEU A 131 0.43 -5.09 -2.56
C LEU A 131 0.88 -4.15 -3.69
N ASN A 132 0.69 -2.83 -3.57
CA ASN A 132 0.94 -1.84 -4.61
C ASN A 132 0.31 -2.23 -5.96
N ASP A 133 -0.99 -2.58 -5.98
CA ASP A 133 -1.78 -2.86 -7.19
C ASP A 133 -1.24 -3.94 -8.15
N HIS A 134 -0.43 -4.88 -7.65
CA HIS A 134 -0.06 -6.07 -8.42
C HIS A 134 -0.16 -7.35 -7.59
N ASP A 135 -0.43 -8.46 -8.27
CA ASP A 135 -0.31 -9.79 -7.69
C ASP A 135 1.12 -10.06 -7.24
N ARG A 136 1.27 -10.65 -6.05
CA ARG A 136 2.57 -10.91 -5.43
C ARG A 136 2.74 -12.38 -5.14
N GLN A 137 3.95 -12.87 -5.34
CA GLN A 137 4.33 -14.24 -4.96
C GLN A 137 5.61 -14.21 -4.14
N ILE A 138 5.58 -14.91 -3.01
CA ILE A 138 6.75 -15.07 -2.15
C ILE A 138 7.08 -16.55 -2.03
N LYS A 139 8.31 -16.92 -2.34
CA LYS A 139 8.84 -18.27 -2.07
C LYS A 139 9.82 -18.19 -0.92
N PHE A 140 9.67 -19.03 0.08
CA PHE A 140 10.52 -19.02 1.27
C PHE A 140 10.96 -20.42 1.67
N SER A 141 11.95 -20.49 2.55
CA SER A 141 12.39 -21.74 3.16
C SER A 141 12.76 -21.55 4.60
N PHE A 142 12.72 -22.63 5.36
CA PHE A 142 13.11 -22.64 6.75
C PHE A 142 13.63 -24.03 7.17
N LYS A 143 14.15 -24.11 8.38
CA LYS A 143 14.47 -25.35 9.08
C LYS A 143 13.55 -25.47 10.29
N ALA A 144 13.22 -26.69 10.72
CA ALA A 144 12.56 -26.90 12.00
C ALA A 144 13.50 -27.61 12.98
N ASP A 145 13.31 -27.35 14.28
CA ASP A 145 13.93 -28.13 15.34
C ASP A 145 13.11 -29.38 15.71
N LYS A 146 13.58 -30.14 16.71
CA LYS A 146 12.93 -31.39 17.19
C LYS A 146 11.57 -31.19 17.88
N HIS A 147 11.20 -29.94 18.16
CA HIS A 147 9.91 -29.56 18.72
C HIS A 147 9.00 -28.92 17.67
N GLY A 148 9.47 -28.81 16.43
CA GLY A 148 8.70 -28.20 15.34
C GLY A 148 8.81 -26.68 15.28
N ASN A 149 9.65 -26.06 16.12
CA ASN A 149 9.84 -24.61 16.04
C ASN A 149 10.68 -24.27 14.80
N ILE A 150 10.27 -23.21 14.12
CA ILE A 150 10.93 -22.75 12.91
C ILE A 150 12.23 -22.00 13.25
N LYS A 151 13.26 -22.24 12.43
CA LYS A 151 14.61 -21.69 12.52
C LYS A 151 15.10 -21.29 11.14
N LYS A 152 15.83 -20.17 11.07
CA LYS A 152 16.43 -19.65 9.83
C LYS A 152 15.41 -19.52 8.67
N PRO A 153 14.24 -18.89 8.89
CA PRO A 153 13.35 -18.57 7.78
C PRO A 153 14.06 -17.60 6.85
N LYS A 154 13.87 -17.78 5.54
CA LYS A 154 14.50 -16.96 4.51
C LYS A 154 13.68 -16.88 3.24
N ILE A 155 13.69 -15.71 2.62
CA ILE A 155 13.14 -15.51 1.28
C ILE A 155 14.05 -16.20 0.25
N ILE A 156 13.44 -16.95 -0.66
CA ILE A 156 14.07 -17.51 -1.87
C ILE A 156 13.74 -16.62 -3.07
N LYS A 157 12.48 -16.18 -3.17
CA LYS A 157 12.00 -15.22 -4.17
C LYS A 157 11.07 -14.25 -3.45
N GLY A 158 11.42 -12.97 -3.46
CA GLY A 158 10.63 -11.91 -2.83
C GLY A 158 9.47 -11.44 -3.70
N SER A 159 8.55 -10.73 -3.09
CA SER A 159 7.40 -10.09 -3.74
C SER A 159 7.78 -8.86 -4.56
N GLY A 160 8.96 -8.27 -4.28
CA GLY A 160 9.33 -6.93 -4.76
C GLY A 160 9.02 -5.82 -3.75
N ILE A 161 8.39 -6.15 -2.61
CA ILE A 161 8.10 -5.22 -1.50
C ILE A 161 8.75 -5.78 -0.23
N TYR A 162 9.66 -5.01 0.36
CA TYR A 162 10.47 -5.48 1.49
C TYR A 162 9.61 -5.74 2.74
N GLU A 163 8.68 -4.84 3.03
CA GLU A 163 7.79 -4.89 4.20
C GLU A 163 6.90 -6.14 4.16
N LEU A 164 6.32 -6.43 2.99
CA LEU A 164 5.52 -7.63 2.73
C LEU A 164 6.35 -8.91 2.94
N ASP A 165 7.57 -8.94 2.41
CA ASP A 165 8.49 -10.08 2.60
C ASP A 165 8.82 -10.30 4.09
N GLN A 166 9.03 -9.23 4.86
CA GLN A 166 9.30 -9.32 6.30
C GLN A 166 8.09 -9.81 7.09
N GLN A 167 6.88 -9.34 6.78
CA GLN A 167 5.65 -9.79 7.43
C GLN A 167 5.44 -11.30 7.24
N VAL A 168 5.65 -11.81 6.02
CA VAL A 168 5.57 -13.25 5.74
C VAL A 168 6.66 -14.02 6.47
N LEU A 169 7.89 -13.52 6.52
CA LEU A 169 8.95 -14.16 7.33
C LEU A 169 8.61 -14.20 8.81
N GLN A 170 8.03 -13.14 9.36
CA GLN A 170 7.64 -13.06 10.77
C GLN A 170 6.49 -14.04 11.09
N ALA A 171 5.47 -14.10 10.23
CA ALA A 171 4.38 -15.08 10.33
C ALA A 171 4.94 -16.51 10.34
N VAL A 172 5.85 -16.82 9.42
CA VAL A 172 6.52 -18.13 9.33
C VAL A 172 7.37 -18.39 10.57
N ALA A 173 8.20 -17.44 11.01
CA ALA A 173 9.10 -17.59 12.15
C ALA A 173 8.36 -17.93 13.45
N ASN A 174 7.17 -17.36 13.63
CA ASN A 174 6.34 -17.54 14.82
C ASN A 174 5.44 -18.79 14.76
N SER A 175 5.48 -19.54 13.66
CA SER A 175 4.66 -20.74 13.48
C SER A 175 5.40 -22.03 13.88
N LYS A 176 4.63 -23.14 13.94
CA LYS A 176 5.14 -24.47 14.29
C LYS A 176 4.71 -25.51 13.28
N VAL A 177 5.58 -26.49 13.04
CA VAL A 177 5.32 -27.62 12.15
C VAL A 177 5.30 -28.95 12.89
N SER A 178 4.53 -29.91 12.39
CA SER A 178 4.48 -31.26 12.94
C SER A 178 5.74 -32.03 12.59
N VAL A 179 6.36 -32.67 13.59
CA VAL A 179 7.56 -33.49 13.43
C VAL A 179 7.20 -34.93 13.74
N LYS A 180 7.25 -35.83 12.74
CA LYS A 180 7.03 -37.27 12.98
C LYS A 180 8.24 -37.86 13.71
N ARG A 181 8.06 -38.21 14.98
CA ARG A 181 9.05 -38.97 15.75
C ARG A 181 8.84 -40.45 15.49
N THR A 182 9.73 -41.09 14.73
CA THR A 182 9.78 -42.55 14.62
C THR A 182 11.18 -43.02 15.02
N ALA A 183 11.26 -43.98 15.93
CA ALA A 183 12.52 -44.50 16.47
C ALA A 183 13.43 -45.12 15.37
N SER A 184 12.87 -45.61 14.27
CA SER A 184 13.60 -46.11 13.10
C SER A 184 14.17 -45.01 12.18
N ARG A 185 13.95 -43.73 12.52
CA ARG A 185 14.30 -42.57 11.69
C ARG A 185 15.25 -41.60 12.41
N LEU A 186 16.01 -42.05 13.41
CA LEU A 186 16.99 -41.22 14.14
C LEU A 186 18.05 -40.55 13.22
N TRP A 187 18.29 -41.07 12.01
CA TRP A 187 19.16 -40.44 11.01
C TRP A 187 18.55 -39.20 10.29
N LEU A 188 17.25 -38.91 10.50
CA LEU A 188 16.56 -37.73 9.92
C LEU A 188 16.77 -36.42 10.68
N TYR A 189 17.64 -36.39 11.70
CA TYR A 189 18.09 -35.13 12.32
C TYR A 189 18.92 -34.22 11.39
N LYS A 190 19.06 -34.58 10.12
CA LYS A 190 19.40 -33.64 9.04
C LYS A 190 18.33 -32.55 9.03
N LYS A 191 18.62 -31.41 9.68
CA LYS A 191 17.76 -30.20 9.79
C LYS A 191 16.92 -30.06 8.52
N SER A 192 15.68 -30.54 8.57
CA SER A 192 14.88 -30.71 7.37
C SER A 192 14.61 -29.32 6.84
N LYS A 193 15.14 -29.05 5.64
CA LYS A 193 14.99 -27.76 4.98
C LYS A 193 13.68 -27.83 4.22
N PHE A 194 12.68 -27.11 4.70
CA PHE A 194 11.37 -27.02 4.08
C PHE A 194 11.32 -25.82 3.14
N LYS A 195 10.48 -25.92 2.12
CA LYS A 195 10.20 -24.86 1.17
C LYS A 195 8.70 -24.73 1.04
N ASP A 196 8.23 -23.51 0.87
CA ASP A 196 6.83 -23.20 0.67
C ASP A 196 6.70 -21.90 -0.14
N ALA A 197 5.49 -21.62 -0.62
CA ALA A 197 5.19 -20.44 -1.42
C ALA A 197 3.80 -19.92 -1.06
N ILE A 198 3.65 -18.60 -1.04
CA ILE A 198 2.37 -17.91 -0.86
C ILE A 198 2.16 -16.94 -2.02
N GLU A 199 0.92 -16.85 -2.48
CA GLU A 199 0.48 -16.00 -3.58
C GLU A 199 -0.65 -15.10 -3.07
N PHE A 200 -0.54 -13.81 -3.38
CA PHE A 200 -1.52 -12.79 -3.08
C PHE A 200 -2.08 -12.29 -4.42
N ASP A 201 -3.32 -12.65 -4.69
CA ASP A 201 -4.05 -12.29 -5.91
C ASP A 201 -5.04 -11.17 -5.57
N LEU A 202 -4.99 -10.07 -6.32
CA LEU A 202 -5.88 -8.93 -6.15
C LEU A 202 -7.32 -9.24 -6.55
N ASN A 203 -7.51 -10.15 -7.52
CA ASN A 203 -8.83 -10.55 -8.00
C ASN A 203 -9.47 -11.63 -7.16
N ALA A 204 -8.68 -12.36 -6.37
CA ALA A 204 -9.21 -13.32 -5.40
C ALA A 204 -10.05 -12.66 -4.28
N CYS A 205 -10.08 -11.32 -4.25
CA CYS A 205 -10.80 -10.53 -3.27
C CYS A 205 -11.83 -9.55 -3.83
N ARG A 206 -12.30 -9.81 -5.05
CA ARG A 206 -13.42 -9.09 -5.68
C ARG A 206 -14.64 -10.00 -5.82
#